data_AF-A0A7X4KNW8-F1
#
_entry.id   AF-A0A7X4KNW8-F1
#
_cell.length_a   1.000
_cell.length_b   1.000
_cell.length_c   1.000
_cell.angle_alpha   90.00
_cell.angle_beta   90.00
_cell.angle_gamma   90.00
#
_symmetry.space_group_name_H-M   'P 1'
#
loop_
_entity.id
_entity.type
_entity.pdbx_description
1 polymer ?
#
loop_
_entity_poly.entity_id
_entity_poly.type
_entity_poly.pdbx_seq_one_letter_code
_entity_poly.pdbx_strand_id
1 'polypeptide(L)'
;MKVTRLLGSGVELADGSRIAAGTVIWTGGMRASALTEQGSGQRDPLGRLHVALDLSVTGAAHVYAAGDVTLAATDDHGNHAMMACQHAIDMGRYAGHNVAADLLGLPTMPYQQPFYVTCLDLGGAGAVYTEGWHREVKLTGADPARSVVA
;
A
#
# COMPACT_ATOMS: atom_id res chain seq x y z
N MET A 1 -0.17 -23.61 3.42
CA MET A 1 1.11 -23.65 4.15
C MET A 1 1.26 -22.35 4.94
N LYS A 2 1.15 -22.37 6.27
CA LYS A 2 1.22 -21.18 7.13
C LYS A 2 2.48 -21.27 8.00
N VAL A 3 3.32 -20.23 7.97
CA VAL A 3 4.49 -20.12 8.85
C VAL A 3 4.04 -19.62 10.22
N THR A 4 4.52 -20.27 11.29
CA THR A 4 4.23 -19.89 12.68
C THR A 4 5.45 -19.37 13.41
N ARG A 5 6.65 -19.79 13.01
CA ARG A 5 7.90 -19.37 13.66
C ARG A 5 9.08 -19.34 12.69
N LEU A 6 9.92 -18.32 12.83
CA LEU A 6 11.25 -18.27 12.22
C LEU A 6 12.28 -18.83 13.21
N LEU A 7 13.15 -19.71 12.72
CA LEU A 7 14.25 -20.33 13.45
C LEU A 7 15.57 -19.93 12.79
N GLY A 8 16.69 -19.99 13.53
CA GLY A 8 18.02 -19.77 12.95
C GLY A 8 18.39 -20.80 11.86
N SER A 9 17.67 -21.92 11.77
CA SER A 9 17.90 -23.02 10.84
C SER A 9 16.74 -23.28 9.86
N GLY A 10 15.77 -22.34 9.75
CA GLY A 10 14.63 -22.48 8.86
C GLY A 10 13.32 -21.97 9.44
N VAL A 11 12.20 -22.63 9.12
CA VAL A 11 10.85 -22.21 9.56
C VAL A 11 10.04 -23.38 10.11
N GLU A 12 9.16 -23.07 11.07
CA GLU A 12 8.12 -23.98 11.56
C GLU A 12 6.76 -23.61 10.95
N LEU A 13 6.01 -24.63 10.55
CA LEU A 13 4.70 -24.51 9.94
C LEU A 13 3.59 -24.82 10.95
N ALA A 14 2.37 -24.38 10.65
CA ALA A 14 1.21 -24.56 11.53
C ALA A 14 0.79 -26.04 11.73
N ASP A 15 1.20 -26.94 10.85
CA ASP A 15 0.99 -28.39 10.99
C ASP A 15 2.08 -29.07 11.86
N GLY A 16 3.00 -28.29 12.44
CA GLY A 16 4.11 -28.76 13.25
C GLY A 16 5.33 -29.21 12.45
N SER A 17 5.24 -29.26 11.12
CA SER A 17 6.37 -29.60 10.27
C SER A 17 7.41 -28.47 10.20
N ARG A 18 8.62 -28.82 9.78
CA ARG A 18 9.76 -27.89 9.67
C ARG A 18 10.37 -27.95 8.29
N ILE A 19 10.72 -26.77 7.76
CA ILE A 19 11.50 -26.63 6.53
C ILE A 19 12.88 -26.13 6.94
N ALA A 20 13.91 -26.95 6.74
CA ALA A 20 15.29 -26.56 6.98
C ALA A 20 15.76 -25.60 5.89
N ALA A 21 16.35 -24.47 6.28
CA ALA A 21 16.90 -23.48 5.35
C ALA A 21 18.04 -22.69 6.01
N GLY A 22 19.08 -22.38 5.23
CA GLY A 22 20.16 -21.47 5.66
C GLY A 22 19.80 -19.99 5.55
N THR A 23 18.81 -19.66 4.71
CA THR A 23 18.33 -18.29 4.48
C THR A 23 16.81 -18.30 4.40
N VAL A 24 16.17 -17.35 5.09
CA VAL A 24 14.73 -17.11 5.02
C VAL A 24 14.48 -15.66 4.64
N ILE A 25 13.67 -15.43 3.60
CA ILE A 25 13.26 -14.10 3.16
C ILE A 25 11.76 -13.94 3.45
N TRP A 26 11.37 -12.89 4.16
CA TRP A 26 9.97 -12.65 4.53
C TRP A 26 9.35 -11.54 3.67
N THR A 27 8.32 -11.90 2.90
CA THR A 27 7.50 -10.98 2.09
C THR A 27 6.00 -11.10 2.44
N GLY A 28 5.67 -11.65 3.61
CA GLY A 28 4.31 -12.04 3.99
C GLY A 28 3.41 -10.92 4.54
N GLY A 29 3.90 -9.68 4.59
CA GLY A 29 3.09 -8.54 5.03
C GLY A 29 3.93 -7.30 5.34
N MET A 30 3.25 -6.15 5.35
CA MET A 30 3.82 -4.84 5.68
C MET A 30 3.13 -4.27 6.92
N ARG A 31 3.78 -3.32 7.56
CA ARG A 31 3.22 -2.51 8.65
C ARG A 31 3.61 -1.05 8.40
N ALA A 32 2.72 -0.13 8.71
CA ALA A 32 3.03 1.30 8.67
C ALA A 32 4.19 1.62 9.63
N SER A 33 4.90 2.72 9.36
CA SER A 33 5.97 3.21 10.21
C SER A 33 5.48 3.45 11.64
N ALA A 34 6.28 3.06 12.64
CA ALA A 34 5.99 3.31 14.06
C ALA A 34 5.91 4.82 14.41
N LEU A 35 6.36 5.70 13.52
CA LEU A 35 6.17 7.15 13.68
C LEU A 35 4.70 7.54 13.81
N THR A 36 3.78 6.77 13.19
CA THR A 36 2.33 7.03 13.32
C THR A 36 1.83 6.90 14.77
N GLU A 37 2.56 6.18 15.64
CA GLU A 37 2.21 5.99 17.05
C GLU A 37 2.53 7.22 17.91
N GLN A 38 3.37 8.14 17.43
CA GLN A 38 3.77 9.34 18.17
C GLN A 38 2.76 10.49 18.07
N GLY A 39 1.83 10.41 17.10
CA GLY A 39 0.81 11.42 16.87
C GLY A 39 -0.58 11.02 17.34
N SER A 40 -1.46 12.02 17.40
CA SER A 40 -2.91 11.80 17.50
C SER A 40 -3.46 11.25 16.18
N GLY A 41 -4.55 10.49 16.26
CA GLY A 41 -5.23 9.95 15.09
C GLY A 41 -5.59 8.49 15.25
N GLN A 42 -6.73 8.10 14.67
CA GLN A 42 -7.15 6.71 14.63
C GLN A 42 -6.25 5.92 13.67
N ARG A 43 -5.91 4.68 14.05
CA ARG A 43 -5.08 3.77 13.24
C ARG A 43 -5.78 2.43 13.03
N ASP A 44 -5.53 1.81 11.89
CA ASP A 44 -5.94 0.45 11.61
C ASP A 44 -4.96 -0.57 12.27
N PRO A 45 -5.25 -1.89 12.21
CA PRO A 45 -4.37 -2.92 12.78
C PRO A 45 -2.97 -2.99 12.16
N LEU A 46 -2.77 -2.41 10.96
CA LEU A 46 -1.47 -2.31 10.29
C LEU A 46 -0.73 -1.01 10.67
N GLY A 47 -1.32 -0.16 11.52
CA GLY A 47 -0.75 1.10 11.98
C GLY A 47 -0.97 2.28 11.03
N ARG A 48 -1.81 2.11 9.99
CA ARG A 48 -2.11 3.18 9.03
C ARG A 48 -3.10 4.17 9.64
N LEU A 49 -2.86 5.46 9.43
CA LEU A 49 -3.72 6.55 9.88
C LEU A 49 -4.98 6.63 9.04
N HIS A 50 -6.13 6.71 9.71
CA HIS A 50 -7.40 7.02 9.07
C HIS A 50 -7.40 8.47 8.62
N VAL A 51 -7.78 8.71 7.36
CA VAL A 51 -7.86 10.05 6.79
C VAL A 51 -9.24 10.33 6.20
N ALA A 52 -9.58 11.62 6.09
CA ALA A 52 -10.69 12.09 5.28
C ALA A 52 -10.32 12.07 3.78
N LEU A 53 -11.28 12.44 2.92
CA LEU A 53 -11.07 12.46 1.46
C LEU A 53 -9.98 13.43 1.01
N ASP A 54 -9.69 14.48 1.77
CA ASP A 54 -8.61 15.42 1.48
C ASP A 54 -7.25 14.98 2.08
N LEU A 55 -7.17 13.75 2.57
CA LEU A 55 -5.99 13.15 3.22
C LEU A 55 -5.60 13.77 4.57
N SER A 56 -6.47 14.61 5.16
CA SER A 56 -6.30 15.06 6.54
C SER A 56 -6.53 13.91 7.52
N VAL A 57 -5.70 13.82 8.57
CA VAL A 57 -5.75 12.76 9.57
C VAL A 57 -6.94 12.97 10.51
N THR A 58 -7.83 11.99 10.57
CA THR A 58 -9.01 12.04 11.44
C THR A 58 -8.60 12.16 12.91
N GLY A 59 -9.00 13.25 13.56
CA GLY A 59 -8.68 13.53 14.95
C GLY A 59 -7.33 14.24 15.17
N ALA A 60 -6.69 14.74 14.12
CA ALA A 60 -5.47 15.55 14.23
C ALA A 60 -5.56 16.78 13.29
N ALA A 61 -5.67 17.97 13.88
CA ALA A 61 -5.75 19.21 13.12
C ALA A 61 -4.43 19.51 12.41
N HIS A 62 -4.51 19.97 11.15
CA HIS A 62 -3.36 20.35 10.31
C HIS A 62 -2.34 19.22 10.09
N VAL A 63 -2.75 17.96 10.25
CA VAL A 63 -1.92 16.80 9.96
C VAL A 63 -2.50 16.09 8.74
N TYR A 64 -1.64 15.80 7.78
CA TYR A 64 -1.98 15.07 6.56
C TYR A 64 -1.10 13.83 6.46
N ALA A 65 -1.63 12.75 5.88
CA ALA A 65 -0.89 11.52 5.68
C ALA A 65 -0.91 11.11 4.20
N ALA A 66 0.22 10.60 3.72
CA ALA A 66 0.36 10.05 2.37
C ALA A 66 1.23 8.79 2.38
N GLY A 67 1.10 7.98 1.33
CA GLY A 67 1.85 6.74 1.18
C GLY A 67 1.42 5.66 2.18
N ASP A 68 2.32 4.72 2.44
CA ASP A 68 2.04 3.47 3.14
C ASP A 68 1.52 3.63 4.58
N VAL A 69 1.68 4.80 5.18
CA VAL A 69 1.12 5.11 6.51
C VAL A 69 -0.35 5.50 6.48
N THR A 70 -1.00 5.49 5.32
CA THR A 70 -2.33 6.09 5.13
C THR A 70 -3.36 5.03 4.77
N LEU A 71 -4.49 5.06 5.48
CA LEU A 71 -5.71 4.35 5.10
C LEU A 71 -6.61 5.35 4.36
N ALA A 72 -6.37 5.52 3.07
CA ALA A 72 -7.14 6.43 2.21
C ALA A 72 -8.14 5.64 1.36
N ALA A 73 -9.39 6.10 1.30
CA ALA A 73 -10.34 5.63 0.31
C ALA A 73 -9.91 6.12 -1.08
N THR A 74 -9.94 5.24 -2.09
CA THR A 74 -9.58 5.59 -3.47
C THR A 74 -10.80 5.95 -4.31
N ASP A 75 -11.98 5.54 -3.87
CA ASP A 75 -13.28 5.73 -4.51
C ASP A 75 -14.42 5.66 -3.47
N ASP A 76 -15.66 5.74 -3.95
CA ASP A 76 -16.89 5.59 -3.17
C ASP A 76 -17.43 4.15 -3.12
N HIS A 77 -16.67 3.17 -3.64
CA HIS A 77 -17.02 1.76 -3.68
C HIS A 77 -16.41 0.96 -2.51
N GLY A 78 -15.73 1.63 -1.58
CA GLY A 78 -15.12 1.04 -0.40
C GLY A 78 -13.69 0.55 -0.63
N ASN A 79 -13.09 0.83 -1.79
CA ASN A 79 -11.70 0.48 -2.03
C ASN A 79 -10.76 1.46 -1.31
N HIS A 80 -9.65 0.91 -0.82
CA HIS A 80 -8.65 1.66 -0.09
C HIS A 80 -7.29 1.48 -0.72
N ALA A 81 -6.48 2.52 -0.69
CA ALA A 81 -5.13 2.52 -1.23
C ALA A 81 -4.32 1.35 -0.64
N MET A 82 -3.71 0.58 -1.54
CA MET A 82 -2.71 -0.42 -1.16
C MET A 82 -1.43 0.29 -0.70
N MET A 83 -0.65 -0.34 0.17
CA MET A 83 0.70 0.10 0.51
C MET A 83 1.61 -0.14 -0.71
N ALA A 84 1.61 0.82 -1.63
CA ALA A 84 2.25 0.71 -2.94
C ALA A 84 2.63 2.10 -3.47
N CYS A 85 3.74 2.14 -4.22
CA CYS A 85 4.24 3.35 -4.85
C CYS A 85 3.20 4.05 -5.75
N GLN A 86 2.35 3.29 -6.46
CA GLN A 86 1.32 3.87 -7.35
C GLN A 86 0.37 4.81 -6.58
N HIS A 87 0.01 4.45 -5.34
CA HIS A 87 -0.86 5.27 -4.52
C HIS A 87 -0.08 6.36 -3.80
N ALA A 88 1.14 6.05 -3.33
CA ALA A 88 1.97 7.00 -2.62
C ALA A 88 2.31 8.25 -3.45
N ILE A 89 2.57 8.09 -4.75
CA ILE A 89 2.89 9.20 -5.65
C ILE A 89 1.73 10.20 -5.73
N ASP A 90 0.51 9.71 -6.01
CA ASP A 90 -0.64 10.59 -6.14
C ASP A 90 -1.09 11.12 -4.78
N MET A 91 -1.13 10.31 -3.72
CA MET A 91 -1.40 10.79 -2.37
C MET A 91 -0.46 11.93 -1.97
N GLY A 92 0.84 11.84 -2.29
CA GLY A 92 1.80 12.91 -2.01
C GLY A 92 1.45 14.23 -2.70
N ARG A 93 0.96 14.18 -3.95
CA ARG A 93 0.52 15.36 -4.70
C ARG A 93 -0.71 16.01 -4.06
N TYR A 94 -1.73 15.21 -3.75
CA TYR A 94 -2.97 15.70 -3.12
C TYR A 94 -2.70 16.25 -1.71
N ALA A 95 -1.99 15.48 -0.86
CA ALA A 95 -1.67 15.90 0.50
C ALA A 95 -0.83 17.18 0.52
N GLY A 96 0.20 17.28 -0.33
CA GLY A 96 1.01 18.49 -0.44
C GLY A 96 0.21 19.72 -0.89
N HIS A 97 -0.68 19.54 -1.87
CA HIS A 97 -1.61 20.60 -2.29
C HIS A 97 -2.54 21.04 -1.15
N ASN A 98 -3.14 20.07 -0.45
CA ASN A 98 -4.10 20.34 0.61
C ASN A 98 -3.48 20.99 1.85
N VAL A 99 -2.25 20.61 2.21
CA VAL A 99 -1.48 21.31 3.25
C VAL A 99 -1.30 22.79 2.89
N ALA A 100 -0.96 23.10 1.64
CA ALA A 100 -0.79 24.48 1.19
C ALA A 100 -2.13 25.23 1.14
N ALA A 101 -3.21 24.59 0.69
CA ALA A 101 -4.55 25.17 0.66
C ALA A 101 -5.06 25.49 2.07
N ASP A 102 -4.92 24.55 3.02
CA ASP A 102 -5.29 24.73 4.43
C ASP A 102 -4.54 25.90 5.06
N LEU A 103 -3.22 25.97 4.85
CA LEU A 103 -2.39 27.08 5.34
C LEU A 103 -2.85 28.45 4.82
N LEU A 104 -3.42 28.50 3.61
CA LEU A 104 -3.90 29.73 2.97
C LEU A 104 -5.40 29.99 3.20
N GLY A 105 -6.11 29.10 3.93
CA GLY A 105 -7.56 29.19 4.10
C GLY A 105 -8.35 28.95 2.81
N LEU A 106 -7.78 28.21 1.87
CA LEU A 106 -8.40 27.83 0.59
C LEU A 106 -9.06 26.45 0.68
N PRO A 107 -10.06 26.16 -0.17
CA PRO A 107 -10.67 24.83 -0.22
C PRO A 107 -9.66 23.74 -0.58
N THR A 108 -9.74 22.59 0.09
CA THR A 108 -8.94 21.39 -0.22
C THR A 108 -9.56 20.58 -1.36
N MET A 109 -8.74 19.75 -2.00
CA MET A 109 -9.13 18.83 -3.07
C MET A 109 -9.30 17.41 -2.54
N PRO A 110 -10.38 16.71 -2.90
CA PRO A 110 -10.55 15.30 -2.56
C PRO A 110 -9.60 14.41 -3.37
N TYR A 111 -8.90 13.51 -2.69
CA TYR A 111 -8.14 12.42 -3.30
C TYR A 111 -9.08 11.37 -3.88
N GLN A 112 -8.86 11.01 -5.14
CA GLN A 112 -9.50 9.89 -5.82
C GLN A 112 -8.49 9.22 -6.75
N GLN A 113 -8.48 7.89 -6.73
CA GLN A 113 -7.63 7.06 -7.59
C GLN A 113 -8.28 5.70 -7.85
N PRO A 114 -9.44 5.66 -8.54
CA PRO A 114 -10.20 4.41 -8.75
C PRO A 114 -9.46 3.39 -9.62
N PHE A 115 -8.55 3.86 -10.49
CA PHE A 115 -7.75 3.00 -11.35
C PHE A 115 -6.62 2.33 -10.53
N TYR A 116 -6.59 1.00 -10.57
CA TYR A 116 -5.61 0.19 -9.86
C TYR A 116 -5.00 -0.84 -10.81
N VAL A 117 -3.68 -0.93 -10.81
CA VAL A 117 -2.94 -1.89 -11.63
C VAL A 117 -1.90 -2.64 -10.82
N THR A 118 -1.49 -3.80 -11.30
CA THR A 118 -0.33 -4.54 -10.78
C THR A 118 0.49 -5.07 -11.94
N CYS A 119 1.78 -4.76 -11.93
CA CYS A 119 2.79 -5.38 -12.79
C CYS A 119 3.64 -6.31 -11.92
N LEU A 120 3.58 -7.62 -12.16
CA LEU A 120 4.37 -8.61 -11.45
C LEU A 120 5.44 -9.18 -12.39
N ASP A 121 6.70 -8.89 -12.10
CA ASP A 121 7.84 -9.50 -12.76
C ASP A 121 8.02 -10.96 -12.30
N LEU A 122 8.26 -11.86 -13.26
CA LEU A 122 8.57 -13.29 -13.04
C LEU A 122 9.99 -13.62 -13.55
N GLY A 123 10.84 -12.62 -13.73
CA GLY A 123 12.21 -12.78 -14.22
C GLY A 123 12.23 -13.38 -15.62
N GLY A 124 13.05 -14.41 -15.83
CA GLY A 124 13.15 -15.10 -17.13
C GLY A 124 11.85 -15.75 -17.60
N ALA A 125 10.86 -15.93 -16.73
CA ALA A 125 9.54 -16.46 -17.10
C ALA A 125 8.59 -15.39 -17.65
N GLY A 126 9.01 -14.12 -17.69
CA GLY A 126 8.22 -13.00 -18.21
C GLY A 126 7.59 -12.17 -17.11
N ALA A 127 6.40 -11.63 -17.34
CA ALA A 127 5.64 -10.89 -16.33
C ALA A 127 4.12 -11.08 -16.50
N VAL A 128 3.37 -10.59 -15.52
CA VAL A 128 1.90 -10.56 -15.52
C VAL A 128 1.45 -9.13 -15.23
N TYR A 129 0.54 -8.60 -16.04
CA TYR A 129 -0.12 -7.32 -15.82
C TYR A 129 -1.61 -7.53 -15.56
N THR A 130 -2.10 -6.88 -14.52
CA THR A 130 -3.50 -6.94 -14.11
C THR A 130 -4.09 -5.56 -13.89
N GLU A 131 -5.39 -5.44 -14.13
CA GLU A 131 -6.17 -4.23 -13.87
C GLU A 131 -7.33 -4.50 -12.91
N GLY A 132 -7.71 -3.45 -12.19
CA GLY A 132 -8.84 -3.45 -11.28
C GLY A 132 -8.60 -4.18 -9.97
N TRP A 133 -9.51 -3.96 -9.01
CA TRP A 133 -9.42 -4.55 -7.66
C TRP A 133 -9.54 -6.07 -7.63
N HIS A 134 -10.18 -6.65 -8.65
CA HIS A 134 -10.24 -8.10 -8.87
C HIS A 134 -9.01 -8.67 -9.59
N ARG A 135 -8.04 -7.84 -9.98
CA ARG A 135 -6.78 -8.23 -10.62
C ARG A 135 -7.01 -9.08 -11.88
N GLU A 136 -7.84 -8.58 -12.78
CA GLU A 136 -8.06 -9.26 -14.06
C GLU A 136 -6.77 -9.26 -14.87
N VAL A 137 -6.30 -10.43 -15.29
CA VAL A 137 -5.11 -10.56 -16.13
C VAL A 137 -5.39 -9.97 -17.50
N LYS A 138 -4.63 -8.93 -17.86
CA LYS A 138 -4.74 -8.28 -19.17
C LYS A 138 -3.60 -8.70 -20.10
N LEU A 139 -2.38 -8.90 -19.56
CA LEU A 139 -1.21 -9.31 -20.34
C LEU A 139 -0.34 -10.30 -19.57
N THR A 140 0.26 -11.24 -20.31
CA THR A 140 1.28 -12.19 -19.84
C THR A 140 2.32 -12.39 -20.94
N GLY A 141 3.58 -12.71 -20.60
CA GLY A 141 4.59 -13.12 -21.58
C GLY A 141 5.98 -12.60 -21.26
N ALA A 142 6.93 -12.79 -22.19
CA ALA A 142 8.35 -12.46 -22.00
C ALA A 142 8.67 -10.94 -22.05
N ASP A 143 7.75 -10.09 -22.54
CA ASP A 143 7.97 -8.64 -22.66
C ASP A 143 6.77 -7.75 -22.20
N PRO A 144 6.20 -7.91 -20.98
CA PRO A 144 5.02 -7.13 -20.57
C PRO A 144 5.41 -5.82 -19.89
N ALA A 145 6.66 -5.69 -19.40
CA ALA A 145 7.14 -4.49 -18.74
C ALA A 145 7.45 -3.34 -19.72
N ARG A 146 7.66 -3.61 -21.01
CA ARG A 146 7.87 -2.56 -22.02
C ARG A 146 6.59 -2.03 -22.67
N SER A 147 5.49 -2.78 -22.63
CA SER A 147 4.25 -2.42 -23.33
C SER A 147 3.23 -1.67 -22.48
N VAL A 148 3.43 -1.60 -21.15
CA VAL A 148 2.46 -1.05 -20.19
C VAL A 148 2.92 0.27 -19.54
N VAL A 149 4.22 0.57 -19.60
CA VAL A 149 4.83 1.75 -18.97
C VAL A 149 5.16 2.85 -20.00
N ALA A 150 4.58 2.76 -21.21
CA ALA A 150 4.72 3.75 -22.28
C ALA A 150 3.48 4.65 -22.36
#